data_AF-A0A3Q9FRP2-F1
#
_entry.id   AF-A0A3Q9FRP2-F1
#
_cell.length_a   1.000
_cell.length_b   1.000
_cell.length_c   1.000
_cell.angle_alpha   90.00
_cell.angle_beta   90.00
_cell.angle_gamma   90.00
#
_symmetry.space_group_name_H-M   'P 1'
#
loop_
_entity.id
_entity.type
_entity.pdbx_description
1 polymer ?
#
loop_
_entity_poly.entity_id
_entity_poly.type
_entity_poly.pdbx_seq_one_letter_code
_entity_poly.pdbx_strand_id
1 'polypeptide(L)'
;MNKAKGTAWESALRTYLNEGLTDRNAQVRRNAQTGVNDIGDLDAYPFTGEAKAVKAYDLAGFVEQANREAHNAGSPFGVALIKRPRKGVGDGYAVMDVRTFRRVRARLLGVDAPDD
;
A
#
# COMPACT_ATOMS: atom_id res chain seq x y z
N MET A 1 -17.67 1.78 -6.09
CA MET A 1 -16.65 2.70 -5.52
C MET A 1 -16.88 4.10 -6.08
N ASN A 2 -16.63 5.18 -5.32
CA ASN A 2 -16.73 6.54 -5.85
C ASN A 2 -15.34 6.98 -6.32
N LYS A 3 -15.16 7.20 -7.63
CA LYS A 3 -13.86 7.49 -8.24
C LYS A 3 -13.19 8.73 -7.64
N ALA A 4 -13.94 9.80 -7.40
CA ALA A 4 -13.41 11.01 -6.79
C ALA A 4 -12.92 10.78 -5.35
N LYS A 5 -13.64 9.96 -4.56
CA LYS A 5 -13.21 9.61 -3.20
C LYS A 5 -11.97 8.72 -3.19
N GLY A 6 -11.83 7.82 -4.17
CA GLY A 6 -10.63 7.01 -4.36
C GLY A 6 -9.41 7.89 -4.65
N THR A 7 -9.50 8.73 -5.68
CA THR A 7 -8.41 9.65 -6.06
C THR A 7 -8.03 10.63 -4.94
N ALA A 8 -9.01 11.13 -4.18
CA ALA A 8 -8.75 11.96 -3.01
C ALA A 8 -7.99 11.19 -1.90
N TRP A 9 -8.32 9.91 -1.70
CA TRP A 9 -7.65 9.06 -0.73
C TRP A 9 -6.21 8.75 -1.12
N GLU A 10 -5.97 8.34 -2.37
CA GLU A 10 -4.62 8.12 -2.91
C GLU A 10 -3.75 9.38 -2.79
N SER A 11 -4.32 10.55 -3.09
CA SER A 11 -3.60 11.82 -3.02
C SER A 11 -3.25 12.18 -1.57
N ALA A 12 -4.18 11.99 -0.63
CA ALA A 12 -3.93 12.22 0.79
C ALA A 12 -2.86 11.28 1.35
N LEU A 13 -2.88 9.99 0.99
CA LEU A 13 -1.86 9.02 1.38
C LEU A 13 -0.48 9.43 0.85
N ARG A 14 -0.38 9.77 -0.43
CA ARG A 14 0.88 10.22 -1.03
C ARG A 14 1.44 11.44 -0.29
N THR A 15 0.60 12.45 -0.02
CA THR A 15 1.04 13.65 0.70
C THR A 15 1.53 13.27 2.10
N TYR A 16 0.71 12.56 2.88
CA TYR A 16 1.02 12.20 4.25
C TYR A 16 2.28 11.35 4.40
N LEU A 17 2.47 10.35 3.53
CA LEU A 17 3.65 9.47 3.59
C LEU A 17 4.94 10.17 3.15
N ASN A 18 4.83 11.26 2.38
CA ASN A 18 5.97 12.07 1.98
C ASN A 18 6.29 13.20 2.96
N GLU A 19 5.44 13.46 3.96
CA GLU A 19 5.71 14.47 4.97
C GLU A 19 6.99 14.12 5.73
N GLY A 20 7.97 15.03 5.69
CA GLY A 20 9.27 14.84 6.33
C GLY A 20 10.30 14.03 5.51
N LEU A 21 9.94 13.47 4.34
CA LEU A 21 10.88 12.79 3.46
C LEU A 21 11.66 13.79 2.59
N THR A 22 12.97 13.86 2.80
CA THR A 22 13.89 14.73 2.03
C THR A 22 14.59 14.00 0.88
N ASP A 23 14.75 12.67 1.00
CA ASP A 23 15.30 11.83 -0.07
C ASP A 23 14.21 11.56 -1.12
N ARG A 24 14.46 12.02 -2.36
CA ARG A 24 13.56 11.82 -3.50
C ARG A 24 13.39 10.36 -3.89
N ASN A 25 14.39 9.51 -3.62
CA ASN A 25 14.30 8.09 -3.93
C ASN A 25 13.38 7.34 -2.96
N ALA A 26 13.20 7.87 -1.74
CA ALA A 26 12.27 7.36 -0.75
C ALA A 26 10.84 7.90 -0.93
N GLN A 27 10.62 8.85 -1.85
CA GLN A 27 9.31 9.48 -2.00
C GLN A 27 8.29 8.53 -2.63
N VAL A 28 7.11 8.49 -2.00
CA VAL A 28 5.94 7.76 -2.48
C VAL A 28 5.37 8.44 -3.72
N ARG A 29 5.11 7.65 -4.76
CA ARG A 29 4.49 8.09 -6.02
C ARG A 29 3.15 7.38 -6.23
N ARG A 30 2.25 8.03 -6.98
CA ARG A 30 1.05 7.38 -7.49
C ARG A 30 1.36 6.78 -8.85
N ASN A 31 0.94 5.53 -9.06
CA ASN A 31 1.10 4.88 -10.35
C ASN A 31 0.00 5.36 -11.32
N ALA A 32 0.37 5.53 -12.60
CA ALA A 32 -0.61 5.73 -13.66
C ALA A 32 -1.11 4.36 -14.13
N GLN A 33 -2.43 4.24 -14.38
CA GLN A 33 -3.07 3.01 -14.88
C GLN A 33 -2.74 2.75 -16.37
N THR A 34 -1.47 2.73 -16.76
CA THR A 34 -1.03 2.65 -18.16
C THR A 34 -0.35 1.34 -18.54
N GLY A 35 -0.33 0.35 -17.63
CA GLY A 35 0.26 -0.98 -17.85
C GLY A 35 -0.78 -2.07 -18.10
N VAL A 36 -0.33 -3.18 -18.71
CA VAL A 36 -1.14 -4.41 -18.90
C VAL A 36 -1.41 -5.11 -17.56
N ASN A 37 -0.46 -5.02 -16.64
CA ASN A 37 -0.57 -5.57 -15.30
C ASN A 37 -0.85 -4.44 -14.30
N ASP A 38 -1.75 -4.70 -13.36
CA ASP A 38 -1.96 -3.80 -12.22
C ASP A 38 -0.77 -3.90 -11.27
N ILE A 39 -0.18 -2.75 -10.94
CA ILE A 39 0.99 -2.62 -10.06
C ILE A 39 0.65 -1.85 -8.77
N GLY A 40 -0.64 -1.66 -8.50
CA GLY A 40 -1.17 -0.98 -7.32
C GLY A 40 -1.16 0.55 -7.44
N ASP A 41 -1.88 1.20 -6.54
CA ASP A 41 -2.09 2.65 -6.55
C ASP A 41 -0.84 3.47 -6.18
N LEU A 42 -0.03 2.97 -5.25
CA LEU A 42 1.14 3.67 -4.68
C LEU A 42 2.42 2.83 -4.79
N ASP A 43 3.45 3.46 -5.36
CA ASP A 43 4.84 3.00 -5.26
C ASP A 43 5.46 3.62 -4.01
N ALA A 44 5.55 2.82 -2.95
CA ALA A 44 6.02 3.21 -1.61
C ALA A 44 7.09 2.23 -1.13
N TYR A 45 8.10 1.97 -1.98
CA TYR A 45 9.13 0.97 -1.72
C TYR A 45 9.64 1.00 -0.26
N PRO A 46 9.67 -0.15 0.46
CA PRO A 46 9.57 -1.53 -0.05
C PRO A 46 8.14 -2.07 -0.18
N PHE A 47 7.11 -1.20 -0.20
CA PHE A 47 5.72 -1.60 -0.32
C PHE A 47 5.11 -1.15 -1.65
N THR A 48 4.25 -2.01 -2.20
CA THR A 48 3.20 -1.60 -3.14
C THR A 48 1.93 -1.38 -2.33
N GLY A 49 1.38 -0.17 -2.41
CA GLY A 49 0.19 0.24 -1.66
C GLY A 49 -1.06 0.23 -2.52
N GLU A 50 -2.09 -0.49 -2.08
CA GLU A 50 -3.40 -0.52 -2.70
C GLU A 50 -4.41 0.28 -1.87
N ALA A 51 -4.97 1.36 -2.42
CA ALA A 51 -5.73 2.35 -1.67
C ALA A 51 -7.24 2.06 -1.66
N LYS A 52 -7.82 1.80 -0.48
CA LYS A 52 -9.24 1.43 -0.36
C LYS A 52 -10.05 2.48 0.39
N ALA A 53 -10.91 3.19 -0.35
CA ALA A 53 -11.90 4.12 0.20
C ALA A 53 -13.33 3.58 0.05
N VAL A 54 -13.68 2.59 0.87
CA VAL A 54 -14.93 1.82 0.79
C VAL A 54 -15.78 1.95 2.05
N LYS A 55 -17.07 1.59 1.95
CA LYS A 55 -18.02 1.61 3.10
C LYS A 55 -17.95 0.34 3.95
N ALA A 56 -17.76 -0.81 3.31
CA ALA A 56 -17.63 -2.12 3.94
C ALA A 56 -16.25 -2.68 3.59
N TYR A 57 -15.63 -3.35 4.54
CA TYR A 57 -14.28 -3.89 4.37
C TYR A 57 -14.34 -5.34 3.92
N ASP A 58 -13.63 -5.62 2.83
CA ASP A 58 -13.26 -6.97 2.40
C ASP A 58 -11.74 -7.10 2.57
N LEU A 59 -11.31 -7.35 3.80
CA LEU A 59 -9.89 -7.35 4.13
C LEU A 59 -9.13 -8.44 3.37
N ALA A 60 -9.75 -9.61 3.18
CA ALA A 60 -9.16 -10.71 2.43
C ALA A 60 -8.91 -10.31 0.98
N GLY A 61 -9.95 -9.85 0.27
CA GLY A 61 -9.80 -9.43 -1.12
C GLY A 61 -8.83 -8.26 -1.30
N PHE A 62 -8.78 -7.32 -0.35
CA PHE A 62 -7.84 -6.19 -0.42
C PHE A 62 -6.39 -6.62 -0.24
N VAL A 63 -6.12 -7.53 0.70
CA VAL A 63 -4.76 -8.06 0.92
C VAL A 63 -4.31 -8.95 -0.24
N GLU A 64 -5.18 -9.82 -0.74
CA GLU A 64 -4.88 -10.65 -1.91
C GLU A 64 -4.54 -9.82 -3.16
N GLN A 65 -5.28 -8.74 -3.38
CA GLN A 65 -5.00 -7.80 -4.45
C GLN A 65 -3.64 -7.11 -4.25
N ALA A 66 -3.40 -6.54 -3.07
CA ALA A 66 -2.15 -5.84 -2.78
C ALA A 66 -0.91 -6.76 -2.94
N ASN A 67 -1.02 -8.03 -2.54
CA ASN A 67 0.07 -9.00 -2.72
C ASN A 67 0.32 -9.33 -4.20
N ARG A 68 -0.75 -9.51 -5.00
CA ARG A 68 -0.63 -9.74 -6.44
C ARG A 68 0.02 -8.55 -7.15
N GLU A 69 -0.37 -7.33 -6.77
CA GLU A 69 0.20 -6.11 -7.33
C GLU A 69 1.66 -5.89 -6.90
N ALA A 70 2.01 -6.20 -5.65
CA ALA A 70 3.39 -6.20 -5.21
C ALA A 70 4.25 -7.14 -6.05
N HIS A 71 3.75 -8.35 -6.33
CA HIS A 71 4.41 -9.30 -7.23
C HIS A 71 4.60 -8.70 -8.63
N ASN A 72 3.54 -8.13 -9.22
CA ASN A 72 3.59 -7.50 -10.54
C ASN A 72 4.56 -6.30 -10.59
N ALA A 73 4.66 -5.54 -9.51
CA ALA A 73 5.54 -4.40 -9.37
C ALA A 73 7.00 -4.78 -9.05
N GLY A 74 7.28 -6.05 -8.76
CA GLY A 74 8.58 -6.49 -8.23
C GLY A 74 8.88 -5.97 -6.83
N SER A 75 7.84 -5.54 -6.11
CA SER A 75 7.95 -4.98 -4.77
C SER A 75 7.97 -6.09 -3.72
N PRO A 76 8.77 -5.98 -2.65
CA PRO A 76 8.84 -7.00 -1.61
C PRO A 76 7.50 -7.29 -0.93
N PHE A 77 6.68 -6.26 -0.70
CA PHE A 77 5.51 -6.36 0.17
C PHE A 77 4.28 -5.67 -0.43
N GLY A 78 3.12 -6.32 -0.33
CA GLY A 78 1.82 -5.70 -0.57
C GLY A 78 1.24 -5.13 0.72
N VAL A 79 0.58 -3.97 0.62
CA VAL A 79 -0.18 -3.40 1.74
C VAL A 79 -1.48 -2.76 1.27
N ALA A 80 -2.59 -3.13 1.90
CA ALA A 80 -3.86 -2.44 1.70
C ALA A 80 -3.92 -1.20 2.61
N LEU A 81 -4.06 -0.02 2.01
CA LEU A 81 -4.15 1.26 2.71
C LEU A 81 -5.61 1.71 2.74
N ILE A 82 -6.29 1.39 3.84
CA ILE A 82 -7.74 1.48 3.96
C ILE A 82 -8.14 2.76 4.70
N LYS A 83 -9.03 3.55 4.09
CA LYS A 83 -9.59 4.73 4.73
C LYS A 83 -10.47 4.35 5.92
N ARG A 84 -10.21 4.95 7.08
CA ARG A 84 -11.16 4.98 8.20
C ARG A 84 -12.26 6.05 7.97
N PRO A 85 -13.56 5.69 8.00
CA PRO A 85 -14.64 6.65 7.77
C PRO A 85 -14.62 7.82 8.76
N ARG A 86 -14.81 9.04 8.25
CA ARG A 86 -14.88 10.29 9.04
C ARG A 86 -13.62 10.63 9.86
N LYS A 87 -12.48 10.02 9.51
CA LYS A 87 -11.19 10.29 10.14
C LYS A 87 -10.16 10.77 9.12
N GLY A 88 -9.07 11.36 9.64
CA GLY A 88 -7.95 11.85 8.84
C GLY A 88 -7.14 10.72 8.20
N VAL A 89 -6.13 11.07 7.40
CA VAL A 89 -5.28 10.10 6.69
C VAL A 89 -4.42 9.26 7.63
N GLY A 90 -3.84 9.87 8.68
CA GLY A 90 -3.05 9.15 9.69
C GLY A 90 -3.86 8.16 10.54
N ASP A 91 -5.20 8.26 10.56
CA ASP A 91 -6.09 7.31 11.23
C ASP A 91 -6.50 6.12 10.33
N GLY A 92 -5.99 6.06 9.09
CA GLY A 92 -6.22 4.94 8.18
C GLY A 92 -5.58 3.64 8.67
N TYR A 93 -5.90 2.54 8.01
CA TYR A 93 -5.33 1.23 8.31
C TYR A 93 -4.32 0.84 7.24
N ALA A 94 -3.17 0.32 7.67
CA ALA A 94 -2.26 -0.43 6.82
C ALA A 94 -2.44 -1.92 7.17
N VAL A 95 -3.01 -2.69 6.24
CA VAL A 95 -3.38 -4.09 6.47
C VAL A 95 -2.57 -5.00 5.55
N MET A 96 -2.02 -6.06 6.13
CA MET A 96 -1.27 -7.12 5.46
C MET A 96 -1.60 -8.45 6.13
N ASP A 97 -1.39 -9.57 5.43
CA ASP A 97 -1.47 -10.88 6.04
C ASP A 97 -0.27 -11.14 6.98
N VAL A 98 -0.39 -12.21 7.78
CA VAL A 98 0.63 -12.59 8.78
C VAL A 98 1.96 -13.01 8.12
N ARG A 99 1.93 -13.56 6.91
CA ARG A 99 3.11 -13.98 6.16
C ARG A 99 3.92 -12.76 5.70
N THR A 100 3.26 -11.76 5.12
CA THR A 100 3.85 -10.47 4.78
C THR A 100 4.36 -9.76 6.04
N PHE A 101 3.60 -9.75 7.13
CA PHE A 101 4.05 -9.18 8.41
C PHE A 101 5.33 -9.86 8.94
N ARG A 102 5.41 -11.20 8.88
CA ARG A 102 6.62 -11.95 9.25
C ARG A 102 7.83 -11.52 8.43
N ARG A 103 7.66 -11.33 7.11
CA ARG A 103 8.73 -10.90 6.20
C ARG A 103 9.16 -9.45 6.45
N VAL A 104 8.21 -8.54 6.70
CA VAL A 104 8.49 -7.16 7.11
C VAL A 104 9.30 -7.14 8.41
N ARG A 105 8.85 -7.91 9.42
CA ARG A 105 9.54 -8.01 10.71
C ARG A 105 10.97 -8.56 10.56
N ALA A 106 11.17 -9.59 9.75
CA ALA A 106 12.51 -10.13 9.48
C ALA A 106 13.42 -9.07 8.85
N ARG A 107 12.93 -8.34 7.83
CA ARG A 107 13.69 -7.25 7.20
C ARG A 107 14.06 -6.13 8.17
N LEU A 108 13.16 -5.73 9.06
CA LEU A 108 13.44 -4.72 10.09
C LEU A 108 14.49 -5.18 11.11
N LEU A 109 14.56 -6.49 11.37
CA LEU A 109 15.58 -7.09 12.24
C LEU A 109 16.92 -7.34 11.53
N GLY A 110 16.99 -7.14 10.21
CA GLY A 110 18.19 -7.45 9.41
C GLY A 110 18.48 -8.94 9.32
N VAL A 111 17.47 -9.79 9.48
CA VAL A 111 17.60 -11.25 9.35
C VAL A 111 16.92 -11.74 8.08
N ASP A 112 17.37 -12.87 7.56
CA ASP A 112 16.75 -13.47 6.38
C ASP A 112 15.28 -13.78 6.66
N ALA A 113 14.43 -13.32 5.74
CA ALA A 113 13.05 -13.74 5.74
C ALA A 113 13.01 -15.20 5.28
N PRO A 114 12.40 -16.11 6.05
CA PRO A 114 12.20 -17.48 5.61
C PRO A 114 11.40 -17.51 4.31
N ASP A 115 11.83 -18.36 3.37
CA ASP A 115 11.14 -18.60 2.10
C ASP A 115 9.70 -19.05 2.33
N ASP A 116 8.83 -18.71 1.37
CA ASP A 116 7.38 -18.90 1.44
C ASP A 116 6.91 -20.34 1.23
#